data_AF-A0A840WAA8-F1
#
_entry.id   AF-A0A840WAA8-F1
#
_cell.length_a   1.000
_cell.length_b   1.000
_cell.length_c   1.000
_cell.angle_alpha   90.00
_cell.angle_beta   90.00
_cell.angle_gamma   90.00
#
_symmetry.space_group_name_H-M   'P 1'
#
loop_
_entity.id
_entity.type
_entity.pdbx_description
1 polymer ?
#
loop_
_entity_poly.entity_id
_entity_poly.type
_entity_poly.pdbx_seq_one_letter_code
_entity_poly.pdbx_strand_id
1 'polypeptide(L)'
;MLRSPRSTRSPRSSRPAPVPGPLRRWGPERATPRRPLGDRAARRHRPWLWASFLAGLLLANTLLALTAPDHMGAVRHLQNLLWTYSGVLALIGLTATAVMGLVCADRLVLSPRHRVLFQAAHRSLALLSCGFLIAHVVLQVAFTRINPAQLLLPLGVDAAVATGIIATDLLLVVVVTSLYRGRFAGTRYAWVWRTVHLGAYLCWPLAIVHGLTAGRAAPGWVLVCYLLCLFAVAAALVVRLVVTVRPVPEPDEARAGTELLSPVAVSGETDDELAFWSSIRTRS
;
A
#
# COMPACT_ATOMS: atom_id res chain seq x y z
N MET A 1 -26.67 -93.95 3.04
CA MET A 1 -25.71 -92.87 3.41
C MET A 1 -24.95 -92.49 2.14
N LEU A 2 -24.73 -91.27 1.66
CA LEU A 2 -25.07 -89.89 2.02
C LEU A 2 -24.91 -89.09 0.70
N ARG A 3 -25.79 -88.11 0.46
CA ARG A 3 -25.73 -87.16 -0.67
C ARG A 3 -24.45 -86.31 -0.63
N SER A 4 -23.92 -85.93 -1.79
CA SER A 4 -23.10 -84.72 -1.96
C SER A 4 -23.49 -83.99 -3.26
N PRO A 5 -23.53 -82.64 -3.28
CA PRO A 5 -24.23 -81.86 -4.31
C PRO A 5 -23.33 -81.41 -5.47
N ARG A 6 -23.95 -81.26 -6.63
CA ARG A 6 -23.41 -80.60 -7.84
C ARG A 6 -23.02 -79.16 -7.54
N SER A 7 -21.79 -78.76 -7.85
CA SER A 7 -21.40 -77.35 -7.95
C SER A 7 -21.63 -76.86 -9.38
N THR A 8 -22.51 -75.88 -9.49
CA THR A 8 -22.80 -75.10 -10.69
C THR A 8 -21.69 -74.08 -10.90
N ARG A 9 -20.95 -74.18 -12.00
CA ARG A 9 -20.06 -73.11 -12.48
C ARG A 9 -20.91 -71.93 -12.94
N SER A 10 -20.70 -70.75 -12.35
CA SER A 10 -21.18 -69.48 -12.88
C SER A 10 -20.34 -69.06 -14.10
N PRO A 11 -20.95 -68.50 -15.15
CA PRO A 11 -20.20 -67.92 -16.26
C PRO A 11 -19.66 -66.54 -15.86
N ARG A 12 -18.35 -66.33 -16.07
CA ARG A 12 -17.71 -65.02 -16.00
C ARG A 12 -18.37 -64.09 -17.03
N SER A 13 -18.94 -62.99 -16.56
CA SER A 13 -19.34 -61.86 -17.40
C SER A 13 -18.11 -61.29 -18.11
N SER A 14 -18.05 -61.43 -19.42
CA SER A 14 -17.12 -60.75 -20.31
C SER A 14 -17.37 -59.24 -20.24
N ARG A 15 -16.39 -58.50 -19.72
CA ARG A 15 -16.34 -57.03 -19.89
C ARG A 15 -16.13 -56.73 -21.38
N PRO A 16 -16.87 -55.80 -21.99
CA PRO A 16 -16.58 -55.36 -23.35
C PRO A 16 -15.26 -54.58 -23.39
N ALA A 17 -14.48 -54.81 -24.44
CA ALA A 17 -13.23 -54.11 -24.70
C ALA A 17 -13.49 -52.60 -24.93
N PRO A 18 -12.58 -51.71 -24.48
CA PRO A 18 -12.72 -50.28 -24.72
C PRO A 18 -12.58 -49.99 -26.22
N VAL A 19 -13.57 -49.28 -26.77
CA VAL A 19 -13.57 -48.77 -28.15
C VAL A 19 -12.41 -47.77 -28.31
N PRO A 20 -11.52 -47.92 -29.30
CA PRO A 20 -10.50 -46.92 -29.57
C PRO A 20 -11.18 -45.66 -30.10
N GLY A 21 -11.15 -44.59 -29.30
CA GLY A 21 -11.58 -43.27 -29.74
C GLY A 21 -10.72 -42.76 -30.90
N PRO A 22 -11.24 -41.85 -31.74
CA PRO A 22 -10.51 -41.35 -32.89
C PRO A 22 -9.18 -40.74 -32.44
N LEU A 23 -8.10 -41.25 -33.04
CA LEU A 23 -6.74 -40.75 -32.84
C LEU A 23 -6.73 -39.24 -33.09
N ARG A 24 -6.61 -38.45 -32.01
CA ARG A 24 -6.34 -37.02 -32.08
C ARG A 24 -5.02 -36.85 -32.83
N ARG A 25 -5.13 -36.52 -34.11
CA ARG A 25 -4.01 -36.14 -34.96
C ARG A 25 -3.36 -34.91 -34.32
N TRP A 26 -2.22 -35.11 -33.67
CA TRP A 26 -1.33 -34.02 -33.27
C TRP A 26 -0.82 -33.37 -34.55
N GLY A 27 -1.58 -32.41 -35.07
CA GLY A 27 -1.03 -31.43 -36.00
C GLY A 27 0.02 -30.61 -35.24
N PRO A 28 1.07 -30.10 -35.91
CA PRO A 28 2.01 -29.19 -35.26
C PRO A 28 1.18 -28.08 -34.63
N GLU A 29 1.28 -27.95 -33.30
CA GLU A 29 0.76 -26.79 -32.60
C GLU A 29 1.21 -25.58 -33.41
N ARG A 30 0.24 -24.84 -33.97
CA ARG A 30 0.53 -23.51 -34.50
C ARG A 30 1.11 -22.77 -33.32
N ALA A 31 2.44 -22.68 -33.29
CA ALA A 31 3.17 -21.88 -32.33
C ALA A 31 2.53 -20.51 -32.41
N THR A 32 1.71 -20.18 -31.41
CA THR A 32 1.23 -18.82 -31.26
C THR A 32 2.49 -17.99 -31.25
N PRO A 33 2.69 -17.08 -32.22
CA PRO A 33 3.91 -16.31 -32.27
C PRO A 33 3.99 -15.63 -30.91
N ARG A 34 4.98 -16.04 -30.10
CA ARG A 34 5.31 -15.34 -28.87
C ARG A 34 5.58 -13.93 -29.35
N ARG A 35 4.64 -13.01 -29.07
CA ARG A 35 4.85 -11.60 -29.32
C ARG A 35 6.26 -11.31 -28.79
N PRO A 36 7.18 -10.78 -29.62
CA PRO A 36 8.41 -10.27 -29.06
C PRO A 36 7.97 -9.36 -27.91
N LEU A 37 8.59 -9.54 -26.74
CA LEU A 37 8.52 -8.59 -25.64
C LEU A 37 9.19 -7.30 -26.12
N GLY A 38 8.57 -6.67 -27.12
CA GLY A 38 8.87 -5.37 -27.64
C GLY A 38 8.61 -4.42 -26.50
N ASP A 39 9.69 -3.80 -26.09
CA ASP A 39 9.71 -2.58 -25.33
C ASP A 39 8.77 -2.59 -24.13
N ARG A 40 9.27 -3.19 -23.04
CA ARG A 40 9.07 -2.53 -21.75
C ARG A 40 9.66 -1.14 -21.92
N ALA A 41 8.81 -0.21 -22.36
CA ALA A 41 9.13 1.18 -22.58
C ALA A 41 10.04 1.61 -21.45
N ALA A 42 11.34 1.70 -21.76
CA ALA A 42 12.30 2.32 -20.89
C ALA A 42 11.69 3.69 -20.65
N ARG A 43 11.22 3.94 -19.42
CA ARG A 43 10.79 5.27 -19.01
C ARG A 43 12.03 6.13 -19.18
N ARG A 44 12.21 6.69 -20.38
CA ARG A 44 13.24 7.67 -20.69
C ARG A 44 12.92 8.79 -19.73
N HIS A 45 13.71 8.91 -18.67
CA HIS A 45 13.74 10.14 -17.90
C HIS A 45 13.96 11.24 -18.93
N ARG A 46 12.98 12.13 -19.10
CA ARG A 46 13.09 13.28 -20.00
C ARG A 46 13.60 14.42 -19.12
N PRO A 47 14.92 14.58 -18.91
CA PRO A 47 15.47 15.60 -18.01
C PRO A 47 15.02 17.00 -18.43
N TRP A 48 14.74 17.19 -19.72
CA TRP A 48 14.14 18.39 -20.27
C TRP A 48 12.79 18.77 -19.65
N LEU A 49 11.93 17.81 -19.26
CA LEU A 49 10.66 18.14 -18.57
C LEU A 49 10.90 18.71 -17.18
N TRP A 50 11.90 18.19 -16.46
CA TRP A 50 12.30 18.72 -15.15
C TRP A 50 13.01 20.07 -15.29
N ALA A 51 13.88 20.22 -16.28
CA ALA A 51 14.54 21.48 -16.58
C ALA A 51 13.53 22.58 -16.96
N SER A 52 12.53 22.27 -17.79
CA SER A 52 11.44 23.20 -18.14
C SER A 52 10.56 23.55 -16.93
N PHE A 53 10.28 22.57 -16.06
CA PHE A 53 9.54 22.83 -14.82
C PHE A 53 10.31 23.76 -13.88
N LEU A 54 11.62 23.51 -13.68
CA LEU A 54 12.49 24.35 -12.86
C LEU A 54 12.65 25.76 -13.46
N ALA A 55 12.81 25.87 -14.78
CA ALA A 55 12.88 27.15 -15.48
C ALA A 55 11.56 27.93 -15.36
N GLY A 56 10.42 27.25 -15.48
CA GLY A 56 9.10 27.84 -15.26
C GLY A 56 8.89 28.32 -13.83
N LEU A 57 9.34 27.54 -12.83
CA LEU A 57 9.29 27.91 -11.42
C LEU A 57 10.16 29.14 -11.14
N LEU A 58 11.38 29.18 -11.72
CA LEU A 58 12.29 30.31 -11.61
C LEU A 58 11.70 31.57 -12.26
N LEU A 59 11.14 31.45 -13.46
CA LEU A 59 10.49 32.55 -14.15
C LEU A 59 9.28 33.08 -13.37
N ALA A 60 8.42 32.18 -12.87
CA ALA A 60 7.28 32.55 -12.04
C ALA A 60 7.70 33.27 -10.76
N ASN A 61 8.75 32.79 -10.09
CA ASN A 61 9.32 33.44 -8.91
C ASN A 61 9.86 34.84 -9.25
N THR A 62 10.58 34.98 -10.36
CA THR A 62 11.11 36.29 -10.81
C THR A 62 9.99 37.25 -11.18
N LEU A 63 8.97 36.80 -11.91
CA LEU A 63 7.81 37.62 -12.26
C LEU A 63 7.02 38.04 -11.03
N LEU A 64 6.84 37.15 -10.06
CA LEU A 64 6.19 37.47 -8.78
C LEU A 64 7.00 38.50 -7.99
N ALA A 65 8.32 38.39 -7.97
CA ALA A 65 9.20 39.37 -7.32
C ALA A 65 9.14 40.76 -7.97
N LEU A 66 8.94 40.82 -9.29
CA LEU A 66 8.81 42.08 -10.03
C LEU A 66 7.41 42.72 -9.90
N THR A 67 6.37 41.94 -9.60
CA THR A 67 4.97 42.40 -9.61
C THR A 67 4.37 42.63 -8.23
N ALA A 68 4.95 42.05 -7.17
CA ALA A 68 4.47 42.17 -5.80
C ALA A 68 5.39 43.10 -4.95
N PRO A 69 4.89 44.27 -4.49
CA PRO A 69 5.64 45.20 -3.65
C PRO A 69 6.20 44.58 -2.36
N ASP A 70 5.49 43.58 -1.81
CA ASP A 70 5.84 42.89 -0.56
C ASP A 70 6.34 41.45 -0.76
N HIS A 71 6.85 41.09 -1.95
CA HIS A 71 7.32 39.72 -2.22
C HIS A 71 8.35 39.24 -1.18
N MET A 72 9.27 40.12 -0.75
CA MET A 72 10.26 39.80 0.28
C MET A 72 9.62 39.58 1.66
N GLY A 73 8.53 40.30 1.97
CA GLY A 73 7.73 40.09 3.17
C GLY A 73 7.09 38.71 3.16
N ALA A 74 6.42 38.33 2.07
CA ALA A 74 5.82 37.01 1.91
C ALA A 74 6.84 35.87 2.01
N VAL A 75 8.01 36.00 1.36
CA VAL A 75 9.10 35.02 1.46
C VAL A 75 9.61 34.89 2.90
N ARG A 76 9.77 36.01 3.60
CA ARG A 76 10.20 36.01 5.01
C ARG A 76 9.16 35.37 5.93
N HIS A 77 7.87 35.63 5.69
CA HIS A 77 6.79 34.97 6.43
C HIS A 77 6.79 33.46 6.20
N LEU A 78 6.92 33.02 4.94
CA LEU A 78 7.02 31.60 4.62
C LEU A 78 8.26 30.96 5.27
N GLN A 79 9.42 31.62 5.19
CA GLN A 79 10.63 31.16 5.86
C GLN A 79 10.42 31.03 7.36
N ASN A 80 9.82 32.02 8.02
CA ASN A 80 9.54 31.99 9.46
C ASN A 80 8.56 30.87 9.82
N LEU A 81 7.52 30.65 9.01
CA LEU A 81 6.58 29.53 9.18
C LEU A 81 7.29 28.19 9.06
N LEU A 82 8.11 28.00 8.01
CA LEU A 82 8.85 26.76 7.80
C LEU A 82 9.91 26.56 8.88
N TRP A 83 10.66 27.59 9.26
CA TRP A 83 11.62 27.54 10.36
C TRP A 83 10.97 27.03 11.65
N THR A 84 9.76 27.52 11.93
CA THR A 84 9.05 27.24 13.18
C THR A 84 8.30 25.90 13.15
N TYR A 85 7.72 25.53 12.01
CA TYR A 85 6.72 24.45 11.93
C TYR A 85 7.04 23.31 10.97
N SER A 86 8.06 23.42 10.10
CA SER A 86 8.40 22.36 9.15
C SER A 86 8.64 20.99 9.82
N GLY A 87 9.30 20.96 10.97
CA GLY A 87 9.53 19.71 11.72
C GLY A 87 8.23 19.06 12.21
N VAL A 88 7.30 19.87 12.74
CA VAL A 88 5.98 19.38 13.19
C VAL A 88 5.14 18.90 12.00
N LEU A 89 5.14 19.63 10.89
CA LEU A 89 4.43 19.26 9.67
C LEU A 89 5.02 17.99 9.04
N ALA A 90 6.34 17.82 9.09
CA ALA A 90 7.01 16.59 8.67
C ALA A 90 6.55 15.39 9.50
N LEU A 91 6.47 15.52 10.84
CA LEU A 91 5.98 14.48 11.75
C LEU A 91 4.51 14.13 11.52
N ILE A 92 3.65 15.12 11.35
CA ILE A 92 2.22 14.92 11.03
C ILE A 92 2.09 14.17 9.70
N GLY A 93 2.83 14.62 8.68
CA GLY A 93 2.86 13.96 7.37
C GLY A 93 3.38 12.53 7.44
N LEU A 94 4.43 12.27 8.22
CA LEU A 94 5.02 10.95 8.42
C LEU A 94 4.01 10.02 9.10
N THR A 95 3.34 10.51 10.14
CA THR A 95 2.28 9.79 10.87
C THR A 95 1.12 9.43 9.94
N ALA A 96 0.59 10.41 9.20
CA ALA A 96 -0.49 10.18 8.24
C ALA A 96 -0.08 9.19 7.15
N THR A 97 1.17 9.26 6.68
CA THR A 97 1.75 8.31 5.72
C THR A 97 1.79 6.90 6.28
N ALA A 98 2.26 6.73 7.53
CA ALA A 98 2.33 5.44 8.21
C ALA A 98 0.95 4.82 8.41
N VAL A 99 -0.02 5.60 8.92
CA VAL A 99 -1.42 5.18 9.08
C VAL A 99 -2.00 4.75 7.73
N MET A 100 -1.81 5.54 6.68
CA MET A 100 -2.28 5.19 5.34
C MET A 100 -1.62 3.90 4.81
N GLY A 101 -0.35 3.69 5.13
CA GLY A 101 0.38 2.45 4.83
C GLY A 101 -0.20 1.23 5.53
N LEU A 102 -0.61 1.38 6.80
CA LEU A 102 -1.31 0.33 7.55
C LEU A 102 -2.65 -0.02 6.92
N VAL A 103 -3.46 1.00 6.61
CA VAL A 103 -4.78 0.82 5.96
C VAL A 103 -4.63 0.14 4.60
N CYS A 104 -3.62 0.50 3.81
CA CYS A 104 -3.33 -0.12 2.53
C CYS A 104 -2.94 -1.60 2.59
N ALA A 105 -2.40 -2.04 3.73
CA ALA A 105 -1.96 -3.42 3.93
C ALA A 105 -3.14 -4.37 4.15
N ASP A 106 -4.29 -3.85 4.57
CA ASP A 106 -5.51 -4.63 4.78
C ASP A 106 -6.15 -5.02 3.43
N ARG A 107 -6.32 -6.33 3.25
CA ARG A 107 -6.93 -6.94 2.05
C ARG A 107 -8.28 -7.57 2.35
N LEU A 108 -8.65 -7.70 3.62
CA LEU A 108 -9.85 -8.42 4.06
C LEU A 108 -11.07 -7.50 4.05
N VAL A 109 -10.87 -6.21 4.31
CA VAL A 109 -11.98 -5.25 4.49
C VAL A 109 -12.14 -4.30 3.29
N LEU A 110 -11.10 -4.07 2.48
CA LEU A 110 -11.13 -3.03 1.44
C LEU A 110 -11.39 -3.56 0.03
N SER A 111 -12.39 -2.97 -0.64
CA SER A 111 -12.59 -3.18 -2.07
C SER A 111 -11.41 -2.64 -2.90
N PRO A 112 -11.14 -3.19 -4.11
CA PRO A 112 -9.98 -2.81 -4.93
C PRO A 112 -9.86 -1.31 -5.23
N ARG A 113 -10.99 -0.60 -5.38
CA ARG A 113 -11.02 0.85 -5.66
C ARG A 113 -10.44 1.67 -4.50
N HIS A 114 -10.84 1.36 -3.25
CA HIS A 114 -10.33 2.05 -2.07
C HIS A 114 -8.83 1.83 -1.88
N ARG A 115 -8.32 0.65 -2.22
CA ARG A 115 -6.88 0.35 -2.13
C ARG A 115 -6.05 1.24 -3.05
N VAL A 116 -6.54 1.55 -4.25
CA VAL A 116 -5.85 2.47 -5.17
C VAL A 116 -5.85 3.90 -4.61
N LEU A 117 -6.98 4.34 -4.05
CA LEU A 117 -7.11 5.67 -3.43
C LEU A 117 -6.14 5.81 -2.25
N PHE A 118 -6.13 4.87 -1.31
CA PHE A 118 -5.24 4.93 -0.16
C PHE A 118 -3.76 4.81 -0.55
N GLN A 119 -3.43 4.04 -1.59
CA GLN A 119 -2.06 4.01 -2.12
C GLN A 119 -1.64 5.32 -2.80
N ALA A 120 -2.58 6.03 -3.43
CA ALA A 120 -2.33 7.39 -3.91
C ALA A 120 -2.12 8.35 -2.73
N ALA A 121 -3.00 8.31 -1.73
CA ALA A 121 -2.90 9.14 -0.53
C ALA A 121 -1.59 8.89 0.24
N HIS A 122 -1.18 7.64 0.42
CA HIS A 122 0.09 7.28 1.07
C HIS A 122 1.27 7.90 0.33
N ARG A 123 1.29 7.83 -1.01
CA ARG A 123 2.36 8.45 -1.82
C ARG A 123 2.36 9.97 -1.73
N SER A 124 1.19 10.60 -1.79
CA SER A 124 1.08 12.06 -1.68
C SER A 124 1.51 12.57 -0.30
N LEU A 125 1.07 11.90 0.77
CA LEU A 125 1.46 12.23 2.14
C LEU A 125 2.95 11.99 2.39
N ALA A 126 3.51 10.92 1.81
CA ALA A 126 4.95 10.63 1.90
C ALA A 126 5.76 11.76 1.26
N LEU A 127 5.36 12.21 0.07
CA LEU A 127 6.02 13.33 -0.63
C LEU A 127 5.91 14.64 0.16
N LEU A 128 4.74 14.93 0.71
CA LEU A 128 4.51 16.12 1.53
C LEU A 128 5.39 16.10 2.79
N SER A 129 5.43 14.97 3.50
CA SER A 129 6.28 14.76 4.67
C SER A 129 7.76 14.93 4.33
N CYS A 130 8.22 14.35 3.22
CA CYS A 130 9.60 14.51 2.75
C CYS A 130 9.93 15.97 2.42
N GLY A 131 9.00 16.70 1.78
CA GLY A 131 9.18 18.12 1.47
C GLY A 131 9.37 18.98 2.73
N PHE A 132 8.53 18.77 3.75
CA PHE A 132 8.68 19.45 5.02
C PHE A 132 9.94 19.04 5.77
N LEU A 133 10.34 17.77 5.72
CA LEU A 133 11.61 17.31 6.30
C LEU A 133 12.82 17.96 5.63
N ILE A 134 12.83 18.05 4.30
CA ILE A 134 13.90 18.73 3.56
C ILE A 134 13.94 20.21 3.99
N ALA A 135 12.80 20.89 4.03
CA ALA A 135 12.72 22.27 4.49
C ALA A 135 13.26 22.42 5.92
N HIS A 136 12.88 21.51 6.82
CA HIS A 136 13.36 21.48 8.20
C HIS A 136 14.88 21.38 8.26
N VAL A 137 15.47 20.34 7.64
CA VAL A 137 16.92 20.10 7.68
C VAL A 137 17.69 21.25 7.03
N VAL A 138 17.28 21.71 5.84
CA VAL A 138 17.96 22.80 5.12
C VAL A 138 17.97 24.08 5.96
N LEU A 139 16.82 24.43 6.55
CA LEU A 139 16.73 25.61 7.39
C LEU A 139 17.60 25.46 8.64
N GLN A 140 17.54 24.33 9.34
CA GLN A 140 18.39 24.10 10.52
C GLN A 140 19.87 24.22 10.17
N VAL A 141 20.35 23.58 9.11
CA VAL A 141 21.76 23.69 8.67
C VAL A 141 22.13 25.14 8.34
N ALA A 142 21.26 25.87 7.65
CA ALA A 142 21.54 27.24 7.23
C ALA A 142 21.66 28.22 8.41
N PHE A 143 20.94 28.01 9.51
CA PHE A 143 20.83 29.01 10.59
C PHE A 143 21.33 28.56 11.97
N THR A 144 21.59 27.26 12.21
CA THR A 144 22.05 26.77 13.54
C THR A 144 23.54 26.48 13.66
N ARG A 145 24.34 26.79 12.62
CA ARG A 145 25.79 26.46 12.56
C ARG A 145 26.11 24.97 12.73
N ILE A 146 25.18 24.06 12.41
CA ILE A 146 25.49 22.63 12.32
C ILE A 146 26.43 22.42 11.12
N ASN A 147 27.52 21.68 11.32
CA ASN A 147 28.43 21.37 10.24
C ASN A 147 27.73 20.40 9.27
N PRO A 148 27.69 20.67 7.95
CA PRO A 148 27.12 19.75 6.97
C PRO A 148 27.68 18.32 7.03
N ALA A 149 28.90 18.12 7.54
CA ALA A 149 29.47 16.79 7.75
C ALA A 149 28.73 15.97 8.83
N GLN A 150 28.08 16.65 9.79
CA GLN A 150 27.31 15.99 10.86
C GLN A 150 25.96 15.44 10.37
N LEU A 151 25.55 15.73 9.13
CA LEU A 151 24.31 15.19 8.56
C LEU A 151 24.34 13.67 8.36
N LEU A 152 25.52 13.08 8.20
CA LEU A 152 25.66 11.63 7.95
C LEU A 152 26.15 10.87 9.18
N LEU A 153 26.77 11.58 10.12
CA LEU A 153 27.38 10.98 11.30
C LEU A 153 27.16 11.95 12.46
N PRO A 154 26.34 11.60 13.47
CA PRO A 154 26.01 12.50 14.58
C PRO A 154 27.15 12.56 15.61
N LEU A 155 28.37 12.89 15.18
CA LEU A 155 29.53 13.02 16.05
C LEU A 155 29.59 14.43 16.64
N GLY A 156 29.65 14.52 17.96
CA GLY A 156 29.81 15.78 18.70
C GLY A 156 28.57 16.68 18.71
N VAL A 157 27.37 16.11 18.51
CA VAL A 157 26.09 16.82 18.64
C VAL A 157 25.33 16.33 19.87
N ASP A 158 24.43 17.15 20.41
CA ASP A 158 23.56 16.76 21.53
C ASP A 158 22.72 15.52 21.19
N ALA A 159 22.47 14.65 22.18
CA ALA A 159 21.74 13.40 21.99
C ALA A 159 20.36 13.60 21.33
N ALA A 160 19.65 14.66 21.70
CA ALA A 160 18.37 15.03 21.10
C ALA A 160 18.50 15.33 19.59
N VAL A 161 19.56 16.03 19.18
CA VAL A 161 19.85 16.32 17.76
C VAL A 161 20.29 15.06 17.02
N ALA A 162 21.11 14.20 17.66
CA ALA A 162 21.55 12.93 17.11
C ALA A 162 20.38 12.03 16.70
N THR A 163 19.32 11.96 17.53
CA THR A 163 18.12 11.18 17.18
C THR A 163 17.42 11.70 15.93
N GLY A 164 17.42 13.02 15.70
CA GLY A 164 16.85 13.63 14.48
C GLY A 164 17.67 13.33 13.23
N ILE A 165 19.00 13.32 13.34
CA ILE A 165 19.90 12.93 12.25
C ILE A 165 19.68 11.46 11.89
N ILE A 166 19.70 10.56 12.89
CA ILE A 166 19.46 9.12 12.67
C ILE A 166 18.08 8.87 12.06
N ALA A 167 17.04 9.57 12.53
CA ALA A 167 15.70 9.46 11.95
C ALA A 167 15.67 9.91 10.48
N THR A 168 16.34 11.03 10.17
CA THR A 168 16.44 11.57 8.81
C THR A 168 17.16 10.60 7.88
N ASP A 169 18.28 10.01 8.32
CA ASP A 169 19.05 9.04 7.54
C ASP A 169 18.27 7.75 7.29
N LEU A 170 17.58 7.23 8.32
CA LEU A 170 16.68 6.08 8.16
C LEU A 170 15.61 6.37 7.10
N LEU A 171 14.97 7.53 7.19
CA LEU A 171 13.91 7.89 6.26
C LEU A 171 14.45 8.13 4.85
N LEU A 172 15.65 8.69 4.71
CA LEU A 172 16.33 8.85 3.43
C LEU A 172 16.57 7.49 2.78
N VAL A 173 17.09 6.51 3.52
CA VAL A 173 17.27 5.13 3.04
C VAL A 173 15.94 4.52 2.62
N VAL A 174 14.87 4.69 3.42
CA VAL A 174 13.52 4.23 3.08
C VAL A 174 13.01 4.86 1.78
N VAL A 175 13.16 6.17 1.61
CA VAL A 175 12.70 6.90 0.41
C VAL A 175 13.45 6.44 -0.82
N VAL A 176 14.79 6.42 -0.76
CA VAL A 176 15.64 6.00 -1.88
C VAL A 176 15.29 4.57 -2.30
N THR A 177 15.24 3.63 -1.35
CA THR A 177 14.88 2.23 -1.66
C THR A 177 13.45 2.10 -2.17
N SER A 178 12.51 2.95 -1.73
CA SER A 178 11.13 2.96 -2.21
C SER A 178 10.99 3.49 -3.63
N LEU A 179 11.83 4.45 -4.06
CA LEU A 179 11.90 4.90 -5.45
C LEU A 179 12.38 3.77 -6.38
N TYR A 180 13.32 2.94 -5.90
CA TYR A 180 13.82 1.78 -6.63
C TYR A 180 12.96 0.52 -6.47
N ARG A 181 11.78 0.58 -5.83
CA ARG A 181 10.90 -0.59 -5.58
C ARG A 181 10.66 -1.45 -6.83
N GLY A 182 10.54 -0.83 -8.00
CA GLY A 182 10.33 -1.53 -9.27
C GLY A 182 11.45 -2.52 -9.65
N ARG A 183 12.68 -2.32 -9.14
CA ARG A 183 13.82 -3.22 -9.33
C ARG A 183 13.74 -4.47 -8.45
N PHE A 184 13.09 -4.35 -7.29
CA PHE A 184 12.90 -5.46 -6.36
C PHE A 184 11.66 -6.30 -6.71
N ALA A 185 10.66 -5.70 -7.36
CA ALA A 185 9.42 -6.35 -7.75
C ALA A 185 9.68 -7.57 -8.66
N GLY A 186 9.20 -8.74 -8.23
CA GLY A 186 9.36 -10.00 -8.98
C GLY A 186 10.74 -10.66 -8.86
N THR A 187 11.63 -10.16 -7.98
CA THR A 187 12.93 -10.76 -7.70
C THR A 187 12.95 -11.45 -6.33
N ARG A 188 13.97 -12.31 -6.09
CA ARG A 188 14.20 -12.93 -4.77
C ARG A 188 14.46 -11.93 -3.64
N TYR A 189 14.78 -10.68 -3.96
CA TYR A 189 15.13 -9.62 -3.00
C TYR A 189 13.94 -8.75 -2.60
N ALA A 190 12.71 -9.13 -2.95
CA ALA A 190 11.51 -8.38 -2.56
C ALA A 190 11.33 -8.26 -1.04
N TRP A 191 11.96 -9.14 -0.25
CA TRP A 191 11.98 -9.04 1.22
C TRP A 191 12.89 -7.90 1.70
N VAL A 192 14.02 -7.63 1.03
CA VAL A 192 14.96 -6.56 1.40
C VAL A 192 14.26 -5.21 1.39
N TRP A 193 13.52 -4.91 0.32
CA TRP A 193 12.74 -3.68 0.23
C TRP A 193 11.73 -3.56 1.39
N ARG A 194 11.05 -4.66 1.76
CA ARG A 194 10.10 -4.65 2.89
C ARG A 194 10.81 -4.39 4.21
N THR A 195 11.93 -5.08 4.46
CA THR A 195 12.72 -4.91 5.68
C THR A 195 13.25 -3.48 5.81
N VAL A 196 13.78 -2.91 4.73
CA VAL A 196 14.23 -1.52 4.74
C VAL A 196 13.06 -0.57 4.97
N HIS A 197 11.92 -0.79 4.31
CA HIS A 197 10.73 0.04 4.49
C HIS A 197 10.17 -0.04 5.92
N LEU A 198 10.37 -1.15 6.65
CA LEU A 198 10.04 -1.23 8.08
C LEU A 198 10.86 -0.24 8.92
N GLY A 199 12.02 0.21 8.44
CA GLY A 199 12.80 1.28 9.08
C GLY A 199 11.99 2.57 9.29
N ALA A 200 10.94 2.83 8.49
CA ALA A 200 10.03 3.96 8.71
C ALA A 200 9.34 3.91 10.08
N TYR A 201 9.06 2.71 10.60
CA TYR A 201 8.47 2.55 11.94
C TYR A 201 9.46 2.90 13.05
N LEU A 202 10.77 2.77 12.83
CA LEU A 202 11.79 3.19 13.78
C LEU A 202 12.14 4.68 13.64
N CYS A 203 12.04 5.23 12.42
CA CYS A 203 12.17 6.66 12.18
C CYS A 203 11.13 7.48 12.96
N TRP A 204 9.88 7.02 13.03
CA TRP A 204 8.79 7.74 13.69
C TRP A 204 9.02 8.04 15.19
N PRO A 205 9.33 7.06 16.07
CA PRO A 205 9.60 7.35 17.48
C PRO A 205 10.86 8.18 17.68
N LEU A 206 11.91 8.00 16.85
CA LEU A 206 13.11 8.84 16.90
C LEU A 206 12.78 10.31 16.56
N ALA A 207 11.93 10.55 15.57
CA ALA A 207 11.46 11.90 15.22
C ALA A 207 10.64 12.54 16.36
N ILE A 208 9.86 11.75 17.11
CA ILE A 208 9.13 12.25 18.28
C ILE A 208 10.10 12.63 19.40
N VAL A 209 11.04 11.75 19.73
CA VAL A 209 12.05 12.03 20.76
C VAL A 209 12.83 13.29 20.38
N HIS A 210 13.31 13.37 19.14
CA HIS A 210 13.98 14.55 18.61
C HIS A 210 13.12 15.79 18.79
N GLY A 211 11.89 15.82 18.29
CA GLY A 211 11.09 17.03 18.31
C GLY A 211 10.55 17.45 19.68
N LEU A 212 10.46 16.53 20.66
CA LEU A 212 10.12 16.86 22.04
C LEU A 212 11.31 17.32 22.89
N THR A 213 12.50 16.80 22.60
CA THR A 213 13.70 17.03 23.43
C THR A 213 14.71 17.99 22.80
N ALA A 214 14.65 18.20 21.49
CA ALA A 214 15.53 19.11 20.78
C ALA A 214 14.91 20.52 20.69
N GLY A 215 15.68 21.52 21.10
CA GLY A 215 15.36 22.92 20.86
C GLY A 215 14.39 23.53 21.88
N ARG A 216 13.49 24.38 21.38
CA ARG A 216 12.60 25.24 22.17
C ARG A 216 11.44 24.47 22.79
N ALA A 217 10.94 24.94 23.93
CA ALA A 217 9.71 24.43 24.53
C ALA A 217 8.53 24.48 23.52
N ALA A 218 7.83 23.35 23.40
CA ALA A 218 6.70 23.23 22.50
C ALA A 218 5.49 24.02 23.04
N PRO A 219 4.87 24.91 22.24
CA PRO A 219 3.58 25.49 22.58
C PRO A 219 2.54 24.40 22.83
N GLY A 220 1.56 24.64 23.71
CA GLY A 220 0.57 23.63 24.10
C GLY A 220 -0.15 22.96 22.92
N TRP A 221 -0.45 23.72 21.86
CA TRP A 221 -1.07 23.15 20.65
C TRP A 221 -0.14 22.20 19.87
N VAL A 222 1.19 22.41 19.91
CA VAL A 222 2.15 21.49 19.31
C VAL A 222 2.11 20.17 20.07
N LEU A 223 2.05 20.21 21.40
CA LEU A 223 1.92 18.99 22.21
C LEU A 223 0.64 18.22 21.84
N VAL A 224 -0.48 18.91 21.61
CA VAL A 224 -1.71 18.28 21.11
C VAL A 224 -1.48 17.56 19.77
N CYS A 225 -0.73 18.16 18.83
CA CYS A 225 -0.38 17.48 17.58
C CYS A 225 0.42 16.19 17.81
N TYR A 226 1.36 16.18 18.77
CA TYR A 226 2.12 14.97 19.13
C TYR A 226 1.20 13.88 19.69
N LEU A 227 0.30 14.25 20.61
CA LEU A 227 -0.66 13.32 21.19
C LEU A 227 -1.60 12.74 20.12
N LEU A 228 -2.08 13.57 19.18
CA LEU A 228 -2.89 13.10 18.06
C LEU A 228 -2.12 12.15 17.15
N CYS A 229 -0.83 12.41 16.90
CA CYS A 229 0.01 11.49 16.13
C CYS A 229 0.16 10.13 16.83
N LEU A 230 0.44 10.12 18.13
CA LEU A 230 0.50 8.90 18.94
C LEU A 230 -0.81 8.13 18.89
N PHE A 231 -1.92 8.82 19.13
CA PHE A 231 -3.25 8.24 19.13
C PHE A 231 -3.61 7.62 17.77
N ALA A 232 -3.35 8.33 16.66
CA ALA A 232 -3.65 7.85 15.33
C ALA A 232 -2.89 6.56 14.97
N VAL A 233 -1.60 6.49 15.31
CA VAL A 233 -0.80 5.27 15.09
C VAL A 233 -1.27 4.12 15.98
N ALA A 234 -1.52 4.39 17.26
CA ALA A 234 -2.02 3.38 18.20
C ALA A 234 -3.38 2.81 17.74
N ALA A 235 -4.33 3.66 17.36
CA ALA A 235 -5.62 3.26 16.84
C ALA A 235 -5.48 2.40 15.57
N ALA A 236 -4.63 2.82 14.62
CA ALA A 236 -4.38 2.07 13.40
C ALA A 236 -3.76 0.69 13.67
N LEU A 237 -2.84 0.58 14.65
CA LEU A 237 -2.24 -0.68 15.06
C LEU A 237 -3.25 -1.61 15.75
N VAL A 238 -4.10 -1.08 16.63
CA VAL A 238 -5.18 -1.85 17.29
C VAL A 238 -6.15 -2.40 16.25
N VAL A 239 -6.63 -1.56 15.33
CA VAL A 239 -7.51 -2.00 14.24
C VAL A 239 -6.85 -3.10 13.43
N ARG A 240 -5.58 -2.93 13.06
CA ARG A 240 -4.83 -3.93 12.32
C ARG A 240 -4.77 -5.26 13.07
N LEU A 241 -4.41 -5.23 14.36
CA LEU A 241 -4.32 -6.43 15.21
C LEU A 241 -5.66 -7.16 15.26
N VAL A 242 -6.75 -6.44 15.52
CA VAL A 242 -8.11 -6.97 15.56
C VAL A 242 -8.51 -7.61 14.24
N VAL A 243 -8.22 -6.99 13.10
CA VAL A 243 -8.56 -7.53 11.78
C VAL A 243 -7.73 -8.77 11.45
N THR A 244 -6.43 -8.80 11.77
CA THR A 244 -5.59 -9.98 11.52
C THR A 244 -5.93 -11.20 12.36
N VAL A 245 -6.56 -11.01 13.52
CA VAL A 245 -6.90 -12.11 14.44
C VAL A 245 -8.30 -12.68 14.18
N ARG A 246 -9.12 -12.07 13.31
CA ARG A 246 -10.44 -12.64 12.98
C ARG A 246 -10.29 -14.02 12.33
N PRO A 247 -10.86 -15.09 12.92
CA PRO A 247 -10.85 -16.42 12.33
C PRO A 247 -11.53 -16.39 10.95
N VAL A 248 -10.95 -17.08 9.98
CA VAL A 248 -11.68 -17.45 8.75
C VAL A 248 -12.84 -18.35 9.20
N PRO A 249 -14.10 -18.07 8.82
CA PRO A 249 -15.21 -18.96 9.16
C PRO A 249 -14.88 -20.37 8.67
N GLU A 250 -15.06 -21.36 9.56
CA GLU A 250 -14.94 -22.78 9.19
C GLU A 250 -15.84 -23.03 7.95
N PRO A 251 -15.42 -23.89 7.00
CA PRO A 251 -16.21 -24.18 5.79
C PRO A 251 -17.66 -24.56 6.09
N ASP A 252 -17.91 -25.16 7.26
CA ASP A 252 -19.23 -25.60 7.70
C ASP A 252 -20.10 -24.46 8.25
N GLU A 253 -19.52 -23.45 8.90
CA GLU A 253 -20.26 -22.23 9.30
C GLU A 253 -20.63 -21.37 8.09
N ALA A 254 -19.74 -21.29 7.09
CA ALA A 254 -20.01 -20.60 5.84
C ALA A 254 -21.10 -21.29 5.01
N ARG A 255 -21.12 -22.63 4.99
CA ARG A 255 -22.20 -23.42 4.38
C ARG A 255 -23.52 -23.26 5.13
N ALA A 256 -23.52 -23.36 6.45
CA ALA A 256 -24.71 -23.17 7.26
C ALA A 256 -25.33 -21.78 7.08
N GLY A 257 -24.51 -20.73 7.03
CA GLY A 257 -24.98 -19.37 6.73
C GLY A 257 -25.52 -19.21 5.31
N THR A 258 -24.99 -19.95 4.34
CA THR A 258 -25.46 -19.94 2.94
C THR A 258 -26.78 -20.71 2.79
N GLU A 259 -26.95 -21.82 3.52
CA GLU A 259 -28.21 -22.57 3.53
C GLU A 259 -29.33 -21.84 4.29
N LEU A 260 -29.01 -21.10 5.36
CA LEU A 260 -29.97 -20.26 6.09
C LEU A 260 -30.47 -19.04 5.28
N LEU A 261 -29.64 -18.53 4.36
CA LEU A 261 -29.98 -17.39 3.49
C LEU A 261 -30.51 -17.82 2.11
N SER A 262 -30.40 -19.10 1.77
CA SER A 262 -31.10 -19.69 0.64
C SER A 262 -32.59 -19.69 0.97
N PRO A 263 -33.47 -19.01 0.19
CA PRO A 263 -34.88 -19.30 0.31
C PRO A 263 -35.03 -20.81 0.05
N VAL A 264 -35.56 -21.54 1.03
CA VAL A 264 -35.92 -22.94 0.85
C VAL A 264 -36.85 -22.96 -0.36
N ALA A 265 -36.35 -23.46 -1.49
CA ALA A 265 -37.16 -23.64 -2.67
C ALA A 265 -38.22 -24.69 -2.30
N VAL A 266 -39.42 -24.21 -1.96
CA VAL A 266 -40.61 -25.04 -1.82
C VAL A 266 -40.87 -25.57 -3.23
N SER A 267 -40.35 -26.75 -3.51
CA SER A 267 -40.37 -27.41 -4.82
C SER A 267 -41.77 -27.79 -5.31
N GLY A 268 -42.83 -27.31 -4.65
CA GLY A 268 -44.22 -27.51 -5.04
C GLY A 268 -44.88 -26.26 -5.64
N GLU A 269 -44.38 -25.05 -5.36
CA GLU A 269 -45.09 -23.82 -5.76
C GLU A 269 -44.68 -23.34 -7.16
N THR A 270 -43.44 -23.64 -7.57
CA THR A 270 -42.90 -23.22 -8.88
C THR A 270 -43.50 -23.99 -10.06
N ASP A 271 -43.88 -25.26 -9.87
CA ASP A 271 -44.39 -26.09 -10.97
C ASP A 271 -45.84 -25.70 -11.34
N ASP A 272 -46.67 -25.38 -10.33
CA ASP A 272 -48.03 -24.89 -10.54
C ASP A 272 -48.05 -23.48 -11.14
N GLU A 273 -47.11 -22.61 -10.73
CA GLU A 273 -46.99 -21.26 -11.26
C GLU A 273 -46.52 -21.27 -12.74
N LEU A 274 -45.54 -22.12 -13.07
CA LEU A 274 -45.09 -22.31 -14.45
C LEU A 274 -46.19 -22.91 -15.33
N ALA A 275 -46.99 -23.85 -14.81
CA ALA A 275 -48.14 -24.40 -15.50
C ALA A 275 -49.21 -23.32 -15.77
N PHE A 276 -49.53 -22.48 -14.78
CA PHE A 276 -50.47 -21.36 -14.92
C PHE A 276 -50.03 -20.36 -16.01
N TRP A 277 -48.78 -19.87 -15.96
CA TRP A 277 -48.25 -18.94 -16.96
C TRP A 277 -48.10 -19.54 -18.36
N SER A 278 -47.97 -20.87 -18.48
CA SER A 278 -47.99 -21.56 -19.76
C SER A 278 -49.40 -21.59 -20.38
N SER A 279 -50.44 -21.73 -19.55
CA SER A 279 -51.85 -21.79 -20.00
C SER A 279 -52.38 -20.46 -20.55
N ILE A 280 -51.82 -19.33 -20.10
CA ILE A 280 -52.19 -18.00 -20.59
C ILE A 280 -51.60 -17.74 -21.99
N ARG A 281 -50.41 -18.28 -22.30
CA ARG A 281 -49.73 -18.07 -23.58
C ARG A 281 -50.32 -18.84 -24.77
N THR A 282 -51.12 -19.87 -24.51
CA THR A 282 -51.67 -20.75 -25.56
C THR A 282 -53.11 -20.40 -25.96
N ARG A 283 -53.69 -19.32 -25.43
CA ARG A 283 -55.07 -18.87 -25.73
C ARG A 283 -55.18 -17.62 -26.62
N SER A 284 -54.15 -17.26 -27.36
CA SER A 284 -54.19 -16.23 -28.43
C SER A 284 -53.92 -16.87 -29.79
#